data_AF-A0A328ASA7-F1
#
_entry.id   AF-A0A328ASA7-F1
#
_cell.length_a   1.000
_cell.length_b   1.000
_cell.length_c   1.000
_cell.angle_alpha   90.00
_cell.angle_beta   90.00
_cell.angle_gamma   90.00
#
_symmetry.space_group_name_H-M   'P 1'
#
loop_
_entity.id
_entity.type
_entity.pdbx_description
1 polymer ?
#
loop_
_entity_poly.entity_id
_entity_poly.type
_entity_poly.pdbx_seq_one_letter_code
_entity_poly.pdbx_strand_id
1 'polypeptide(L)'
;MLVVRNSWARPALVAALCALAVAGCAGKGKKKPQLAYEERPVELLYATGADYMDRRLWNQAVDYFGEVERQHPYSEWARRSILMQAFAHYESNNYAEAIADADRFIQLYPGNPAAAYAHYLKAVCYFEQIVDVGRDQAATGQALDNLKDVVQRYPNTEYATDARLKIDMVNDQLAGKEMTIGRYYLRQGDTLAAINRFKGVVDRYQTTSHTPEALYRLVEAYLTLGLVEEAKKNGAVLGYNYPGDPWYADAYKLLTSSGLKPAVEPTARGKRGLFHMPFRHDKEQTIKPPSEAKPVEAKTEAAPPPAAAPAETPKTDAPAEKPKKRRSIFHPFG
;
A
#
# COMPACT_ATOMS: atom_id res chain seq x y z
N MET A 1 22.95 -65.72 46.95
CA MET A 1 23.39 -65.17 45.66
C MET A 1 22.47 -64.01 45.29
N LEU A 2 22.95 -62.77 45.42
CA LEU A 2 22.22 -61.54 45.10
C LEU A 2 22.18 -61.33 43.57
N VAL A 3 20.99 -61.32 42.99
CA VAL A 3 20.78 -60.93 41.60
C VAL A 3 20.69 -59.40 41.56
N VAL A 4 21.79 -58.75 41.17
CA VAL A 4 21.83 -57.31 40.90
C VAL A 4 20.95 -57.02 39.67
N ARG A 5 19.75 -56.49 39.92
CA ARG A 5 18.83 -56.03 38.88
C ARG A 5 19.43 -54.76 38.27
N ASN A 6 20.06 -54.88 37.10
CA ASN A 6 20.67 -53.77 36.36
C ASN A 6 19.59 -52.76 35.90
N SER A 7 19.23 -51.82 36.78
CA SER A 7 18.17 -50.83 36.60
C SER A 7 18.57 -49.68 35.67
N TRP A 8 19.83 -49.63 35.22
CA TRP A 8 20.36 -48.57 34.36
C TRP A 8 20.31 -48.91 32.86
N ALA A 9 20.03 -50.16 32.48
CA ALA A 9 19.97 -50.55 31.07
C ALA A 9 18.77 -49.91 30.33
N ARG A 10 17.63 -49.72 31.01
CA ARG A 10 16.42 -49.10 30.45
C ARG A 10 16.55 -47.61 30.17
N PRO A 11 17.05 -46.76 31.09
CA PRO A 11 17.25 -45.33 30.79
C PRO A 11 18.35 -45.11 29.73
N ALA A 12 19.38 -45.95 29.69
CA ALA A 12 20.43 -45.86 28.67
C ALA A 12 19.90 -46.13 27.25
N LEU A 13 18.98 -47.09 27.11
CA LEU A 13 18.39 -47.45 25.81
C LEU A 13 17.41 -46.38 25.32
N VAL A 14 16.65 -45.75 26.22
CA VAL A 14 15.78 -44.60 25.89
C VAL A 14 16.61 -43.37 25.50
N ALA A 15 17.70 -43.08 26.22
CA ALA A 15 18.59 -41.97 25.88
C ALA A 15 19.27 -42.15 24.52
N ALA A 16 19.68 -43.38 24.17
CA ALA A 16 20.24 -43.69 22.86
C ALA A 16 19.22 -43.54 21.73
N LEU A 17 17.96 -43.93 21.97
CA LEU A 17 16.87 -43.77 20.99
C LEU A 17 16.53 -42.30 20.75
N CYS A 18 16.50 -41.48 21.82
CA CYS A 18 16.30 -40.04 21.71
C CYS A 18 17.47 -39.35 20.98
N ALA A 19 18.71 -39.77 21.20
CA ALA A 19 19.87 -39.22 20.50
C ALA A 19 19.83 -39.50 18.99
N LEU A 20 19.36 -40.68 18.57
CA LEU A 20 19.15 -41.02 17.16
C LEU A 20 18.01 -40.23 16.52
N ALA A 21 16.96 -39.91 17.27
CA ALA A 21 15.85 -39.09 16.78
C ALA A 21 16.27 -37.62 16.52
N VAL A 22 17.19 -37.07 17.31
CA VAL A 22 17.70 -35.69 17.14
C VAL A 22 18.70 -35.59 15.98
N ALA A 23 19.44 -36.66 15.67
CA ALA A 23 20.37 -36.69 14.53
C ALA A 23 19.66 -36.64 13.16
N GLY A 24 18.37 -36.99 13.08
CA GLY A 24 17.55 -36.88 11.86
C GLY A 24 17.17 -35.44 11.48
N CYS A 25 17.22 -34.50 12.43
CA CYS A 25 16.92 -33.09 12.19
C CYS A 25 18.15 -32.27 11.74
N ALA A 26 19.35 -32.87 11.73
CA ALA A 26 20.56 -32.26 11.18
C ALA A 26 20.64 -32.48 9.65
N GLY A 27 19.58 -32.14 8.93
CA GLY A 27 19.60 -32.07 7.48
C GLY A 27 20.53 -30.94 7.05
N LYS A 28 21.78 -31.24 6.69
CA LYS A 28 22.64 -30.32 5.94
C LYS A 28 21.85 -29.84 4.73
N GLY A 29 21.44 -28.57 4.74
CA GLY A 29 20.77 -27.93 3.61
C GLY A 29 21.62 -28.16 2.36
N LYS A 30 21.09 -28.93 1.41
CA LYS A 30 21.74 -29.12 0.12
C LYS A 30 21.84 -27.73 -0.51
N LYS A 31 23.07 -27.19 -0.64
CA LYS A 31 23.31 -25.96 -1.39
C LYS A 31 22.70 -26.17 -2.79
N LYS A 32 21.89 -25.22 -3.26
CA LYS A 32 21.35 -25.26 -4.63
C LYS A 32 22.53 -25.51 -5.59
N PRO A 33 22.43 -26.45 -6.55
CA PRO A 33 23.53 -26.72 -7.46
C PRO A 33 23.82 -25.44 -8.25
N GLN A 34 24.97 -24.83 -8.00
CA GLN A 34 25.44 -23.67 -8.77
C GLN A 34 25.96 -24.16 -10.12
N LEU A 35 25.69 -23.40 -11.18
CA LEU A 35 26.29 -23.65 -12.48
C LEU A 35 27.82 -23.70 -12.34
N ALA A 36 28.46 -24.64 -13.03
CA ALA A 36 29.90 -24.69 -13.09
C ALA A 36 30.42 -23.39 -13.72
N TYR A 37 31.41 -22.75 -13.10
CA TYR A 37 32.01 -21.54 -13.67
C TYR A 37 32.66 -21.85 -15.01
N GLU A 38 32.14 -21.21 -16.04
CA GLU A 38 32.69 -21.20 -17.39
C GLU A 38 32.69 -19.75 -17.85
N GLU A 39 33.88 -19.23 -18.18
CA GLU A 39 34.01 -17.87 -18.67
C GLU A 39 33.34 -17.75 -20.04
N ARG A 40 32.32 -16.90 -20.12
CA ARG A 40 31.55 -16.66 -21.34
C ARG A 40 31.36 -15.17 -21.58
N PRO A 41 31.22 -14.74 -22.85
CA PRO A 41 30.87 -13.36 -23.17
C PRO A 41 29.58 -12.94 -22.44
N VAL A 42 29.56 -11.71 -21.94
CA VAL A 42 28.45 -11.21 -21.12
C VAL A 42 27.12 -11.20 -21.89
N GLU A 43 27.15 -10.87 -23.18
CA GLU A 43 25.99 -10.92 -24.08
C GLU A 43 25.43 -12.33 -24.20
N LEU A 44 26.30 -13.35 -24.25
CA LEU A 44 25.89 -14.74 -24.39
C LEU A 44 25.23 -15.23 -23.09
N LEU A 45 25.79 -14.90 -21.93
CA LEU A 45 25.19 -15.24 -20.64
C LEU A 45 23.80 -14.61 -20.49
N TYR A 46 23.69 -13.31 -20.79
CA TYR A 46 22.42 -12.60 -20.73
C TYR A 46 21.39 -13.17 -21.72
N ALA A 47 21.78 -13.37 -22.98
CA ALA A 47 20.90 -13.91 -24.02
C ALA A 47 20.42 -15.33 -23.67
N THR A 48 21.29 -16.14 -23.05
CA THR A 48 20.90 -17.48 -22.58
C THR A 48 19.88 -17.40 -21.44
N GLY A 49 20.08 -16.49 -20.47
CA GLY A 49 19.08 -16.22 -19.44
C GLY A 49 17.74 -15.75 -20.01
N ALA A 50 17.78 -14.89 -21.04
CA ALA A 50 16.58 -14.44 -21.75
C ALA A 50 15.86 -15.58 -22.49
N ASP A 51 16.57 -16.49 -23.17
CA ASP A 51 15.95 -17.69 -23.78
C ASP A 51 15.22 -18.54 -22.73
N TYR A 52 15.83 -18.73 -21.56
CA TYR A 52 15.17 -19.44 -20.46
C TYR A 52 13.92 -18.70 -19.95
N MET A 53 13.93 -17.37 -19.91
CA MET A 53 12.75 -16.58 -19.59
C MET A 53 11.61 -16.80 -20.59
N ASP A 54 11.91 -16.72 -21.88
CA ASP A 54 10.92 -16.90 -22.95
C ASP A 54 10.29 -18.30 -22.90
N ARG A 55 11.06 -19.29 -22.46
CA ARG A 55 10.63 -20.68 -22.27
C ARG A 55 10.00 -20.95 -20.90
N ARG A 56 9.84 -19.93 -20.05
CA ARG A 56 9.31 -20.02 -18.67
C ARG A 56 10.11 -20.94 -17.75
N LEU A 57 11.39 -21.11 -18.05
CA LEU A 57 12.35 -21.87 -17.26
C LEU A 57 13.00 -20.93 -16.24
N TRP A 58 12.18 -20.46 -15.29
CA TRP A 58 12.50 -19.36 -14.39
C TRP A 58 13.77 -19.58 -13.55
N ASN A 59 13.96 -20.77 -13.00
CA ASN A 59 15.12 -21.07 -12.17
C ASN A 59 16.42 -21.00 -12.99
N GLN A 60 16.42 -21.55 -14.20
CA GLN A 60 17.57 -21.49 -15.10
C GLN A 60 17.85 -20.06 -15.55
N ALA A 61 16.80 -19.27 -15.81
CA ALA A 61 16.96 -17.86 -16.13
C ALA A 61 17.66 -17.10 -14.99
N VAL A 62 17.19 -17.30 -13.74
CA VAL A 62 17.83 -16.72 -12.54
C VAL A 62 19.30 -17.10 -12.47
N ASP A 63 19.63 -18.39 -12.64
CA ASP A 63 21.02 -18.86 -12.56
C ASP A 63 21.92 -18.16 -13.59
N TYR A 64 21.46 -18.04 -14.85
CA TYR A 64 22.22 -17.38 -15.92
C TYR A 64 22.34 -15.87 -15.72
N PHE A 65 21.29 -15.19 -15.24
CA PHE A 65 21.38 -13.79 -14.87
C PHE A 65 22.32 -13.58 -13.67
N GLY A 66 22.35 -14.50 -12.70
CA GLY A 66 23.31 -14.48 -11.59
C GLY A 66 24.76 -14.65 -12.08
N GLU A 67 24.98 -15.46 -13.10
CA GLU A 67 26.30 -15.58 -13.74
C GLU A 67 26.73 -14.29 -14.43
N VAL A 68 25.82 -13.52 -15.06
CA VAL A 68 26.15 -12.19 -15.59
C VAL A 68 26.70 -11.28 -14.49
N GLU A 69 26.03 -11.25 -13.33
CA GLU A 69 26.48 -10.43 -12.19
C GLU A 69 27.81 -10.91 -11.61
N ARG A 70 27.98 -12.23 -11.48
CA ARG A 70 29.16 -12.83 -10.89
C ARG A 70 30.41 -12.60 -11.73
N GLN A 71 30.27 -12.70 -13.06
CA GLN A 71 31.40 -12.60 -13.98
C GLN A 71 31.65 -11.17 -14.45
N HIS A 72 30.59 -10.35 -14.58
CA HIS A 72 30.65 -9.02 -15.18
C HIS A 72 29.92 -7.94 -14.35
N PRO A 73 30.23 -7.76 -13.05
CA PRO A 73 29.42 -6.98 -12.08
C PRO A 73 29.23 -5.50 -12.42
N TYR A 74 30.13 -4.90 -13.20
CA TYR A 74 30.07 -3.48 -13.59
C TYR A 74 29.44 -3.24 -14.96
N SER A 75 29.04 -4.30 -15.67
CA SER A 75 28.43 -4.20 -17.00
C SER A 75 27.02 -3.60 -16.94
N GLU A 76 26.56 -3.01 -18.05
CA GLU A 76 25.14 -2.65 -18.23
C GLU A 76 24.23 -3.89 -18.14
N TRP A 77 24.74 -5.05 -18.56
CA TRP A 77 24.04 -6.32 -18.49
C TRP A 77 23.83 -6.81 -17.06
N ALA A 78 24.78 -6.60 -16.14
CA ALA A 78 24.63 -6.96 -14.73
C ALA A 78 23.47 -6.18 -14.09
N ARG A 79 23.39 -4.87 -14.33
CA ARG A 79 22.26 -4.03 -13.92
C ARG A 79 20.92 -4.60 -14.36
N ARG A 80 20.81 -4.91 -15.66
CA ARG A 80 19.58 -5.48 -16.23
C ARG A 80 19.28 -6.86 -15.65
N SER A 81 20.31 -7.66 -15.39
CA SER A 81 20.20 -9.03 -14.88
C SER A 81 19.60 -9.08 -13.47
N ILE A 82 19.91 -8.13 -12.59
CA ILE A 82 19.29 -8.06 -11.24
C ILE A 82 17.77 -7.96 -11.35
N LEU A 83 17.31 -7.05 -12.22
CA LEU A 83 15.89 -6.81 -12.41
C LEU A 83 15.19 -8.00 -13.07
N MET A 84 15.89 -8.66 -14.01
CA MET A 84 15.39 -9.88 -14.63
C MET A 84 15.32 -11.07 -13.66
N GLN A 85 16.24 -11.17 -12.69
CA GLN A 85 16.16 -12.15 -11.60
C GLN A 85 14.91 -11.89 -10.75
N ALA A 86 14.69 -10.64 -10.33
CA ALA A 86 13.49 -10.27 -9.57
C ALA A 86 12.21 -10.66 -10.31
N PHE A 87 12.16 -10.39 -11.63
CA PHE A 87 11.02 -10.74 -12.46
C PHE A 87 10.84 -12.26 -12.62
N ALA A 88 11.92 -13.01 -12.85
CA ALA A 88 11.88 -14.47 -12.91
C ALA A 88 11.42 -15.11 -11.59
N HIS A 89 11.87 -14.57 -10.45
CA HIS A 89 11.41 -14.99 -9.14
C HIS A 89 9.93 -14.70 -8.93
N TYR A 90 9.45 -13.53 -9.38
CA TYR A 90 8.02 -13.20 -9.36
C TYR A 90 7.18 -14.18 -10.20
N GLU A 91 7.59 -14.44 -11.45
CA GLU A 91 6.88 -15.36 -12.37
C GLU A 91 6.89 -16.83 -11.87
N SER A 92 7.84 -17.18 -11.02
CA SER A 92 7.89 -18.48 -10.34
C SER A 92 7.19 -18.52 -8.98
N ASN A 93 6.48 -17.45 -8.60
CA ASN A 93 5.83 -17.24 -7.30
C ASN A 93 6.79 -17.28 -6.09
N ASN A 94 8.09 -17.10 -6.33
CA ASN A 94 9.12 -16.98 -5.30
C ASN A 94 9.22 -15.51 -4.84
N TYR A 95 8.14 -15.01 -4.24
CA TYR A 95 7.99 -13.59 -3.93
C TYR A 95 9.04 -13.05 -2.95
N ALA A 96 9.53 -13.86 -2.02
CA ALA A 96 10.54 -13.43 -1.05
C ALA A 96 11.88 -13.11 -1.75
N GLU A 97 12.33 -13.99 -2.64
CA GLU A 97 13.49 -13.76 -3.48
C GLU A 97 13.28 -12.59 -4.44
N ALA A 98 12.09 -12.49 -5.07
CA ALA A 98 11.76 -11.38 -5.96
C ALA A 98 11.85 -10.02 -5.26
N ILE A 99 11.33 -9.92 -4.03
CA ILE A 99 11.41 -8.72 -3.19
C ILE A 99 12.87 -8.40 -2.87
N ALA A 100 13.67 -9.40 -2.50
CA ALA A 100 15.08 -9.19 -2.17
C ALA A 100 15.89 -8.68 -3.37
N ASP A 101 15.63 -9.22 -4.57
CA ASP A 101 16.27 -8.77 -5.80
C ASP A 101 15.81 -7.37 -6.24
N ALA A 102 14.52 -7.07 -6.10
CA ALA A 102 14.00 -5.73 -6.36
C ALA A 102 14.61 -4.70 -5.39
N ASP A 103 14.67 -5.01 -4.09
CA ASP A 103 15.32 -4.14 -3.10
C ASP A 103 16.80 -3.93 -3.38
N ARG A 104 17.51 -4.98 -3.78
CA ARG A 104 18.92 -4.90 -4.21
C ARG A 104 19.08 -3.98 -5.42
N PHE A 105 18.21 -4.10 -6.44
CA PHE A 105 18.24 -3.21 -7.61
C PHE A 105 18.00 -1.74 -7.21
N ILE A 106 16.99 -1.48 -6.37
CA ILE A 106 16.65 -0.13 -5.90
C ILE A 106 17.82 0.49 -5.12
N GLN A 107 18.48 -0.28 -4.26
CA GLN A 107 19.62 0.18 -3.47
C GLN A 107 20.85 0.49 -4.32
N LEU A 108 21.17 -0.39 -5.28
CA LEU A 108 22.35 -0.25 -6.13
C LEU A 108 22.16 0.81 -7.22
N TYR A 109 20.94 0.96 -7.75
CA TYR A 109 20.66 1.77 -8.94
C TYR A 109 19.41 2.66 -8.80
N PRO A 110 19.32 3.53 -7.76
CA PRO A 110 18.12 4.32 -7.48
C PRO A 110 17.75 5.33 -8.58
N GLY A 111 18.72 5.79 -9.37
CA GLY A 111 18.51 6.72 -10.49
C GLY A 111 18.22 6.04 -11.84
N ASN A 112 18.17 4.71 -11.89
CA ASN A 112 17.93 3.99 -13.13
C ASN A 112 16.46 4.18 -13.59
N PRO A 113 16.18 4.38 -14.89
CA PRO A 113 14.80 4.46 -15.39
C PRO A 113 13.90 3.27 -14.98
N ALA A 114 14.49 2.09 -14.84
CA ALA A 114 13.79 0.88 -14.43
C ALA A 114 13.54 0.78 -12.90
N ALA A 115 14.01 1.73 -12.09
CA ALA A 115 13.73 1.76 -10.65
C ALA A 115 12.23 1.85 -10.38
N ALA A 116 11.47 2.57 -11.22
CA ALA A 116 10.01 2.62 -11.14
C ALA A 116 9.39 1.22 -11.23
N TYR A 117 9.88 0.39 -12.16
CA TYR A 117 9.42 -0.99 -12.30
C TYR A 117 9.86 -1.86 -11.11
N ALA A 118 11.08 -1.70 -10.59
CA ALA A 118 11.55 -2.46 -9.43
C ALA A 118 10.70 -2.19 -8.17
N HIS A 119 10.40 -0.91 -7.88
CA HIS A 119 9.49 -0.53 -6.78
C HIS A 119 8.10 -1.15 -6.99
N TYR A 120 7.59 -1.10 -8.22
CA TYR A 120 6.29 -1.69 -8.56
C TYR A 120 6.28 -3.21 -8.42
N LEU A 121 7.29 -3.91 -8.94
CA LEU A 121 7.39 -5.37 -8.84
C LEU A 121 7.44 -5.83 -7.38
N LYS A 122 8.19 -5.11 -6.52
CA LYS A 122 8.18 -5.34 -5.06
C LYS A 122 6.78 -5.18 -4.48
N ALA A 123 6.06 -4.11 -4.84
CA ALA A 123 4.71 -3.86 -4.37
C ALA A 123 3.74 -4.96 -4.80
N VAL A 124 3.84 -5.41 -6.06
CA VAL A 124 3.03 -6.51 -6.61
C VAL A 124 3.34 -7.83 -5.90
N CYS A 125 4.60 -8.13 -5.58
CA CYS A 125 4.93 -9.34 -4.82
C CYS A 125 4.19 -9.41 -3.47
N TYR A 126 4.12 -8.29 -2.73
CA TYR A 126 3.32 -8.24 -1.49
C TYR A 126 1.81 -8.33 -1.77
N PHE A 127 1.35 -7.72 -2.86
CA PHE A 127 -0.05 -7.76 -3.26
C PHE A 127 -0.52 -9.19 -3.59
N GLU A 128 0.28 -9.98 -4.31
CA GLU A 128 -0.04 -11.38 -4.63
C GLU A 128 -0.04 -12.29 -3.38
N GLN A 129 0.60 -11.86 -2.29
CA GLN A 129 0.59 -12.56 -1.01
C GLN A 129 -0.61 -12.20 -0.12
N ILE A 130 -1.53 -11.35 -0.58
CA ILE A 130 -2.75 -11.02 0.16
C ILE A 130 -3.64 -12.25 0.29
N VAL A 131 -3.96 -12.58 1.53
CA VAL A 131 -4.83 -13.70 1.88
C VAL A 131 -6.22 -13.21 2.29
N ASP A 132 -7.14 -14.16 2.41
CA ASP A 132 -8.52 -13.93 2.86
C ASP A 132 -8.61 -13.03 4.11
N VAL A 133 -9.69 -12.25 4.17
CA VAL A 133 -10.00 -11.26 5.20
C VAL A 133 -9.89 -11.82 6.62
N GLY A 134 -10.22 -13.09 6.83
CA GLY A 134 -10.16 -13.75 8.14
C GLY A 134 -8.75 -14.09 8.65
N ARG A 135 -7.70 -13.91 7.83
CA ARG A 135 -6.31 -14.26 8.16
C ARG A 135 -5.48 -13.05 8.57
N ASP A 136 -4.21 -13.31 8.89
CA ASP A 136 -3.23 -12.24 9.14
C ASP A 136 -3.09 -11.33 7.90
N GLN A 137 -2.95 -10.03 8.12
CA GLN A 137 -2.95 -9.02 7.05
C GLN A 137 -1.63 -8.23 7.00
N ALA A 138 -0.52 -8.79 7.53
CA ALA A 138 0.78 -8.12 7.46
C ALA A 138 1.20 -7.84 6.00
N ALA A 139 1.06 -8.84 5.12
CA ALA A 139 1.34 -8.69 3.69
C ALA A 139 0.46 -7.62 3.03
N THR A 140 -0.82 -7.54 3.40
CA THR A 140 -1.76 -6.52 2.91
C THR A 140 -1.33 -5.11 3.29
N GLY A 141 -0.86 -4.90 4.53
CA GLY A 141 -0.27 -3.64 4.96
C GLY A 141 0.99 -3.28 4.19
N GLN A 142 1.89 -4.25 4.00
CA GLN A 142 3.11 -4.06 3.21
C GLN A 142 2.79 -3.74 1.74
N ALA A 143 1.79 -4.39 1.15
CA ALA A 143 1.32 -4.07 -0.19
C ALA A 143 0.85 -2.62 -0.28
N LEU A 144 0.00 -2.17 0.67
CA LEU A 144 -0.50 -0.80 0.70
C LEU A 144 0.64 0.22 0.74
N ASP A 145 1.61 0.02 1.62
CA ASP A 145 2.73 0.95 1.81
C ASP A 145 3.62 1.02 0.57
N ASN A 146 3.96 -0.12 -0.03
CA ASN A 146 4.80 -0.16 -1.24
C ASN A 146 4.06 0.36 -2.48
N LEU A 147 2.76 0.10 -2.63
CA LEU A 147 1.97 0.66 -3.74
C LEU A 147 1.86 2.19 -3.62
N LYS A 148 1.67 2.73 -2.40
CA LYS A 148 1.68 4.17 -2.15
C LYS A 148 3.02 4.79 -2.49
N ASP A 149 4.13 4.12 -2.15
CA ASP A 149 5.48 4.57 -2.49
C ASP A 149 5.67 4.68 -4.01
N VAL A 150 5.17 3.71 -4.79
CA VAL A 150 5.17 3.76 -6.27
C VAL A 150 4.39 4.97 -6.79
N VAL A 151 3.17 5.18 -6.29
CA VAL A 151 2.32 6.31 -6.72
C VAL A 151 2.95 7.65 -6.35
N GLN A 152 3.57 7.75 -5.18
CA GLN A 152 4.19 8.98 -4.69
C GLN A 152 5.47 9.32 -5.46
N ARG A 153 6.33 8.33 -5.73
CA ARG A 153 7.62 8.54 -6.43
C ARG A 153 7.46 8.67 -7.93
N TYR A 154 6.57 7.89 -8.53
CA TYR A 154 6.45 7.73 -9.99
C TYR A 154 5.03 8.00 -10.50
N PRO A 155 4.38 9.13 -10.15
CA PRO A 155 2.94 9.35 -10.32
C PRO A 155 2.44 9.28 -11.78
N ASN A 156 3.30 9.54 -12.75
CA ASN A 156 2.97 9.66 -14.18
C ASN A 156 3.31 8.39 -14.99
N THR A 157 3.56 7.26 -14.32
CA THR A 157 3.88 5.98 -14.96
C THR A 157 2.65 5.08 -15.08
N GLU A 158 2.70 4.10 -15.98
CA GLU A 158 1.69 3.03 -16.04
C GLU A 158 1.62 2.24 -14.73
N TYR A 159 2.77 2.05 -14.07
CA TYR A 159 2.86 1.39 -12.76
C TYR A 159 2.09 2.13 -11.67
N ALA A 160 2.13 3.47 -11.66
CA ALA A 160 1.32 4.24 -10.73
C ALA A 160 -0.18 4.18 -11.04
N THR A 161 -0.54 3.98 -12.31
CA THR A 161 -1.95 3.81 -12.70
C THR A 161 -2.50 2.49 -12.19
N ASP A 162 -1.77 1.39 -12.42
CA ASP A 162 -2.14 0.08 -11.87
C ASP A 162 -2.07 0.07 -10.33
N ALA A 163 -1.03 0.66 -9.74
CA ALA A 163 -0.88 0.71 -8.28
C ALA A 163 -2.04 1.43 -7.59
N ARG A 164 -2.63 2.48 -8.19
CA ARG A 164 -3.83 3.13 -7.64
C ARG A 164 -5.02 2.17 -7.59
N LEU A 165 -5.24 1.40 -8.66
CA LEU A 165 -6.31 0.39 -8.67
C LEU A 165 -6.07 -0.67 -7.60
N LYS A 166 -4.83 -1.17 -7.48
CA LYS A 166 -4.46 -2.13 -6.44
C LYS A 166 -4.58 -1.56 -5.03
N ILE A 167 -4.29 -0.27 -4.81
CA ILE A 167 -4.52 0.42 -3.53
C ILE A 167 -6.00 0.38 -3.16
N ASP A 168 -6.90 0.61 -4.11
CA ASP A 168 -8.35 0.53 -3.86
C ASP A 168 -8.77 -0.89 -3.45
N MET A 169 -8.26 -1.91 -4.13
CA MET A 169 -8.50 -3.32 -3.78
C MET A 169 -7.96 -3.67 -2.37
N VAL A 170 -6.76 -3.19 -2.03
CA VAL A 170 -6.14 -3.40 -0.73
C VAL A 170 -6.94 -2.70 0.38
N ASN A 171 -7.40 -1.47 0.15
CA ASN A 171 -8.23 -0.75 1.10
C ASN A 171 -9.58 -1.46 1.32
N ASP A 172 -10.19 -1.99 0.26
CA ASP A 172 -11.43 -2.77 0.35
C ASP A 172 -11.23 -4.03 1.20
N GLN A 173 -10.12 -4.76 1.01
CA GLN A 173 -9.75 -5.93 1.82
C GLN A 173 -9.59 -5.57 3.31
N LEU A 174 -8.87 -4.49 3.62
CA LEU A 174 -8.65 -4.02 4.99
C LEU A 174 -9.95 -3.55 5.65
N ALA A 175 -10.81 -2.84 4.90
CA ALA A 175 -12.14 -2.46 5.35
C ALA A 175 -13.02 -3.69 5.62
N GLY A 176 -12.96 -4.71 4.76
CA GLY A 176 -13.66 -5.97 4.94
C GLY A 176 -13.28 -6.68 6.24
N LYS A 177 -12.02 -6.58 6.68
CA LYS A 177 -11.55 -7.12 7.96
C LYS A 177 -12.17 -6.40 9.14
N GLU A 178 -12.13 -5.07 9.14
CA GLU A 178 -12.76 -4.26 10.19
C GLU A 178 -14.27 -4.53 10.24
N MET A 179 -14.94 -4.63 9.09
CA MET A 179 -16.36 -4.99 9.01
C MET A 179 -16.65 -6.38 9.58
N THR A 180 -15.81 -7.37 9.28
CA THR A 180 -15.98 -8.73 9.77
C THR A 180 -15.88 -8.80 11.30
N ILE A 181 -14.89 -8.11 11.86
CA ILE A 181 -14.70 -8.01 13.31
C ILE A 181 -15.83 -7.19 13.95
N GLY A 182 -16.22 -6.07 13.36
CA GLY A 182 -17.32 -5.22 13.84
C GLY A 182 -18.65 -5.96 13.88
N ARG A 183 -18.99 -6.70 12.81
CA ARG A 183 -20.18 -7.56 12.77
C ARG A 183 -20.13 -8.66 13.83
N TYR A 184 -18.96 -9.22 14.09
CA TYR A 184 -18.80 -10.21 15.17
C TYR A 184 -19.13 -9.59 16.53
N TYR A 185 -18.51 -8.46 16.89
CA TYR A 185 -18.77 -7.79 18.16
C TYR A 185 -20.23 -7.38 18.33
N LEU A 186 -20.85 -6.84 17.27
CA LEU A 186 -22.25 -6.43 17.31
C LEU A 186 -23.18 -7.63 17.59
N ARG A 187 -22.92 -8.80 16.98
CA ARG A 187 -23.67 -10.04 17.27
C ARG A 187 -23.49 -10.54 18.70
N GLN A 188 -22.33 -10.29 19.31
CA GLN A 188 -22.07 -10.66 20.70
C GLN A 188 -22.62 -9.66 21.72
N GLY A 189 -23.24 -8.56 21.26
CA GLY A 189 -23.73 -7.49 22.12
C GLY A 189 -22.64 -6.52 22.61
N ASP A 190 -21.40 -6.66 22.13
CA ASP A 190 -20.33 -5.68 22.41
C ASP A 190 -20.43 -4.50 21.43
N THR A 191 -21.43 -3.67 21.66
CA THR A 191 -21.78 -2.56 20.78
C THR A 191 -20.67 -1.50 20.72
N LEU A 192 -19.95 -1.25 21.82
CA LEU A 192 -18.88 -0.26 21.84
C LEU A 192 -17.67 -0.72 21.01
N ALA A 193 -17.26 -1.99 21.14
CA ALA A 193 -16.20 -2.53 20.29
C ALA A 193 -16.61 -2.52 18.82
N ALA A 194 -17.86 -2.85 18.50
CA ALA A 194 -18.39 -2.80 17.15
C ALA A 194 -18.33 -1.38 16.55
N ILE A 195 -18.75 -0.36 17.32
CA ILE A 195 -18.67 1.05 16.90
C ILE A 195 -17.24 1.41 16.52
N ASN A 196 -16.25 1.08 17.35
CA ASN A 196 -14.85 1.40 17.06
C ASN A 196 -14.36 0.79 15.74
N ARG A 197 -14.82 -0.43 15.41
CA ARG A 197 -14.49 -1.08 14.13
C ARG A 197 -15.14 -0.39 12.95
N PHE A 198 -16.43 -0.09 13.02
CA PHE A 198 -17.15 0.59 11.93
C PHE A 198 -16.66 2.03 11.74
N LYS A 199 -16.36 2.77 12.81
CA LYS A 199 -15.69 4.08 12.72
C LYS A 199 -14.34 3.96 12.01
N GLY A 200 -13.56 2.94 12.34
CA GLY A 200 -12.30 2.66 11.65
C GLY A 200 -12.45 2.55 10.13
N VAL A 201 -13.56 2.00 9.64
CA VAL A 201 -13.89 1.95 8.20
C VAL A 201 -14.26 3.32 7.64
N VAL A 202 -15.14 4.05 8.31
CA VAL A 202 -15.55 5.39 7.88
C VAL A 202 -14.41 6.40 7.92
N ASP A 203 -13.47 6.27 8.86
CA ASP A 203 -12.38 7.23 9.01
C ASP A 203 -11.24 6.96 8.02
N ARG A 204 -10.93 5.69 7.73
CA ARG A 204 -9.73 5.29 6.97
C ARG A 204 -10.01 4.75 5.57
N TYR A 205 -11.21 4.25 5.31
CA TYR A 205 -11.56 3.49 4.10
C TYR A 205 -12.82 4.04 3.43
N GLN A 206 -12.93 5.38 3.31
CA GLN A 206 -14.12 6.12 2.87
C GLN A 206 -14.61 5.81 1.45
N THR A 207 -13.72 5.33 0.58
CA THR A 207 -14.01 5.05 -0.83
C THR A 207 -14.31 3.57 -1.10
N THR A 208 -14.35 2.74 -0.05
CA THR A 208 -14.53 1.28 -0.20
C THR A 208 -16.00 0.90 -0.33
N SER A 209 -16.25 -0.31 -0.83
CA SER A 209 -17.61 -0.86 -0.93
C SER A 209 -18.27 -1.10 0.44
N HIS A 210 -17.45 -1.09 1.51
CA HIS A 210 -17.87 -1.33 2.88
C HIS A 210 -18.35 -0.09 3.64
N THR A 211 -18.05 1.12 3.15
CA THR A 211 -18.40 2.38 3.84
C THR A 211 -19.90 2.55 4.06
N PRO A 212 -20.80 2.24 3.10
CA PRO A 212 -22.25 2.37 3.32
C PRO A 212 -22.76 1.44 4.42
N GLU A 213 -22.29 0.18 4.45
CA GLU A 213 -22.65 -0.76 5.52
C GLU A 213 -22.11 -0.28 6.86
N ALA A 214 -20.86 0.20 6.93
CA ALA A 214 -20.27 0.70 8.15
C ALA A 214 -21.08 1.86 8.76
N LEU A 215 -21.47 2.84 7.93
CA LEU A 215 -22.33 3.94 8.36
C LEU A 215 -23.69 3.46 8.86
N TYR A 216 -24.34 2.53 8.16
CA TYR A 216 -25.60 1.92 8.62
C TYR A 216 -25.43 1.22 9.97
N ARG A 217 -24.37 0.44 10.14
CA ARG A 217 -24.09 -0.26 11.40
C ARG A 217 -23.77 0.70 12.54
N LEU A 218 -23.16 1.86 12.26
CA LEU A 218 -23.02 2.93 13.24
C LEU A 218 -24.37 3.49 13.66
N VAL A 219 -25.30 3.72 12.72
CA VAL A 219 -26.67 4.14 13.05
C VAL A 219 -27.34 3.12 13.98
N GLU A 220 -27.30 1.83 13.62
CA GLU A 220 -27.86 0.73 14.42
C GLU A 220 -27.24 0.66 15.83
N ALA A 221 -25.92 0.70 15.91
CA ALA A 221 -25.20 0.62 17.17
C ALA A 221 -25.44 1.84 18.07
N TYR A 222 -25.44 3.05 17.51
CA TYR A 222 -25.70 4.28 18.28
C TYR A 222 -27.13 4.35 18.80
N LEU A 223 -28.13 3.94 18.01
CA LEU A 223 -29.51 3.87 18.49
C LEU A 223 -29.66 2.85 19.62
N THR A 224 -28.97 1.71 19.53
CA THR A 224 -28.97 0.68 20.58
C THR A 224 -28.45 1.22 21.92
N LEU A 225 -27.50 2.17 21.87
CA LEU A 225 -26.95 2.84 23.06
C LEU A 225 -27.74 4.09 23.49
N GLY A 226 -28.80 4.47 22.78
CA GLY A 226 -29.54 5.71 23.04
C GLY A 226 -28.82 7.00 22.58
N LEU A 227 -27.74 6.88 21.81
CA LEU A 227 -26.95 7.99 21.28
C LEU A 227 -27.56 8.54 19.98
N VAL A 228 -28.77 9.09 20.10
CA VAL A 228 -29.62 9.50 18.98
C VAL A 228 -28.94 10.51 18.05
N GLU A 229 -28.22 11.50 18.59
CA GLU A 229 -27.58 12.52 17.77
C GLU A 229 -26.45 11.97 16.90
N GLU A 230 -25.67 11.00 17.41
CA GLU A 230 -24.63 10.34 16.62
C GLU A 230 -25.23 9.43 15.54
N ALA A 231 -26.34 8.75 15.84
CA ALA A 231 -27.09 7.99 14.84
C ALA A 231 -27.60 8.90 13.71
N LYS A 232 -28.18 10.06 14.03
CA LYS A 232 -28.64 11.04 13.02
C LYS A 232 -27.51 11.51 12.12
N LYS A 233 -26.34 11.85 12.69
CA LYS A 233 -25.18 12.31 11.92
C LYS A 233 -24.71 11.26 10.92
N ASN A 234 -24.53 10.00 11.37
CA ASN A 234 -24.12 8.91 10.48
C ASN A 234 -25.18 8.61 9.41
N GLY A 235 -26.46 8.64 9.76
CA GLY A 235 -27.56 8.48 8.81
C GLY A 235 -27.62 9.61 7.77
N ALA A 236 -27.33 10.85 8.17
CA ALA A 236 -27.25 11.99 7.26
C ALA A 236 -26.07 11.86 6.28
N VAL A 237 -24.89 11.45 6.77
CA VAL A 237 -23.72 11.17 5.92
C VAL A 237 -24.02 10.05 4.93
N LEU A 238 -24.66 8.97 5.38
CA LEU A 238 -25.07 7.86 4.52
C LEU A 238 -26.08 8.30 3.46
N GLY A 239 -27.10 9.07 3.85
CA GLY A 239 -28.11 9.55 2.92
C GLY A 239 -27.60 10.57 1.91
N TYR A 240 -26.65 11.42 2.30
CA TYR A 240 -26.06 12.40 1.41
C TYR A 240 -25.17 11.74 0.35
N ASN A 241 -24.28 10.82 0.77
CA ASN A 241 -23.31 10.21 -0.14
C ASN A 241 -23.86 9.00 -0.91
N TYR A 242 -24.84 8.29 -0.35
CA TYR A 242 -25.36 7.03 -0.89
C TYR A 242 -26.91 6.95 -0.88
N PRO A 243 -27.63 7.95 -1.44
CA PRO A 243 -29.09 8.03 -1.34
C PRO A 243 -29.85 6.86 -1.99
N GLY A 244 -29.23 6.15 -2.94
CA GLY A 244 -29.82 4.98 -3.62
C GLY A 244 -29.31 3.63 -3.11
N ASP A 245 -28.42 3.64 -2.12
CA ASP A 245 -27.83 2.41 -1.59
C ASP A 245 -28.83 1.67 -0.67
N PRO A 246 -28.92 0.32 -0.76
CA PRO A 246 -29.79 -0.46 0.11
C PRO A 246 -29.59 -0.20 1.62
N TRP A 247 -28.36 0.05 2.05
CA TRP A 247 -28.03 0.36 3.43
C TRP A 247 -28.64 1.68 3.89
N TYR A 248 -28.75 2.68 2.99
CA TYR A 248 -29.44 3.91 3.33
C TYR A 248 -30.95 3.71 3.49
N ALA A 249 -31.57 2.92 2.61
CA ALA A 249 -32.99 2.60 2.73
C ALA A 249 -33.30 1.87 4.07
N ASP A 250 -32.40 0.99 4.50
CA ASP A 250 -32.52 0.30 5.79
C ASP A 250 -32.27 1.28 6.97
N ALA A 251 -31.29 2.19 6.88
CA ALA A 251 -31.06 3.25 7.88
C ALA A 251 -32.24 4.20 8.03
N TYR A 252 -32.83 4.63 6.92
CA TYR A 252 -33.97 5.55 6.89
C TYR A 252 -35.17 4.94 7.63
N LYS A 253 -35.48 3.67 7.38
CA LYS A 253 -36.54 2.94 8.10
C LYS A 253 -36.26 2.85 9.59
N LEU A 254 -35.01 2.55 9.96
CA LEU A 254 -34.62 2.43 11.36
C LEU A 254 -34.79 3.76 12.09
N LEU A 255 -34.23 4.85 11.54
CA LEU A 255 -34.33 6.20 12.09
C LEU A 255 -35.79 6.68 12.22
N THR A 256 -36.61 6.45 11.18
CA THR A 256 -38.03 6.85 11.20
C THR A 256 -38.86 6.04 12.19
N SER A 257 -38.58 4.74 12.33
CA SER A 257 -39.22 3.90 13.36
C SER A 257 -38.88 4.34 14.79
N SER A 258 -37.71 4.97 14.98
CA SER A 258 -37.30 5.59 16.26
C SER A 258 -37.80 7.04 16.42
N GLY A 259 -38.75 7.48 15.58
CA GLY A 259 -39.34 8.83 15.67
C GLY A 259 -38.48 9.95 15.10
N LEU A 260 -37.40 9.64 14.39
CA LEU A 260 -36.50 10.61 13.80
C LEU A 260 -36.89 10.90 12.34
N LYS A 261 -36.58 12.11 11.85
CA LYS A 261 -36.87 12.52 10.49
C LYS A 261 -35.56 12.81 9.74
N PRO A 262 -35.01 11.85 8.98
CA PRO A 262 -33.88 12.11 8.11
C PRO A 262 -34.22 13.18 7.07
N ALA A 263 -33.26 14.03 6.70
CA ALA A 263 -33.48 15.14 5.77
C ALA A 263 -33.57 14.72 4.30
N VAL A 264 -33.03 13.55 3.96
CA VAL A 264 -33.03 12.99 2.60
C VAL A 264 -33.98 11.79 2.60
N GLU A 265 -34.75 11.63 1.53
CA GLU A 265 -35.54 10.41 1.30
C GLU A 265 -34.75 9.43 0.43
N PRO A 266 -34.87 8.11 0.62
CA PRO A 266 -34.19 7.14 -0.22
C PRO A 266 -34.63 7.25 -1.68
N THR A 267 -33.68 7.26 -2.61
CA THR A 267 -34.00 7.16 -4.03
C THR A 267 -34.41 5.71 -4.37
N ALA A 268 -35.10 5.52 -5.51
CA ALA A 268 -35.73 4.25 -5.85
C ALA A 268 -34.77 3.05 -5.73
N ARG A 269 -35.25 1.99 -5.05
CA ARG A 269 -34.47 0.86 -4.53
C ARG A 269 -33.67 0.13 -5.62
N GLY A 270 -32.35 0.32 -5.63
CA GLY A 270 -31.44 -0.58 -6.36
C GLY A 270 -31.58 -2.02 -5.83
N LYS A 271 -31.76 -3.00 -6.72
CA LYS A 271 -31.84 -4.42 -6.32
C LYS A 271 -30.49 -4.85 -5.73
N ARG A 272 -30.49 -5.53 -4.57
CA ARG A 272 -29.32 -6.22 -4.00
C ARG A 272 -28.88 -7.33 -4.98
N GLY A 273 -27.92 -7.05 -5.85
CA GLY A 273 -27.26 -8.05 -6.68
C GLY A 273 -26.06 -8.65 -5.95
N LEU A 274 -25.79 -9.94 -6.15
CA LEU A 274 -24.66 -10.67 -5.55
C LEU A 274 -23.28 -10.18 -6.04
N PHE A 275 -23.27 -9.38 -7.12
CA PHE A 275 -22.10 -8.70 -7.68
C PHE A 275 -22.43 -7.20 -7.83
N HIS A 276 -22.17 -6.42 -6.78
CA HIS A 276 -22.12 -4.96 -6.91
C HIS A 276 -20.75 -4.61 -7.50
N MET A 277 -20.71 -4.34 -8.81
CA MET A 277 -19.50 -3.77 -9.43
C MET A 277 -19.35 -2.33 -8.90
N PRO A 278 -18.27 -1.98 -8.20
CA PRO A 278 -18.14 -0.70 -7.49
C PRO A 278 -18.02 0.51 -8.41
N PHE A 279 -17.83 0.30 -9.72
CA PHE A 279 -17.66 1.36 -10.70
C PHE A 279 -18.80 1.37 -11.73
N ARG A 280 -19.93 1.99 -11.36
CA ARG A 280 -20.85 2.54 -12.35
C ARG A 280 -20.58 4.03 -12.46
N HIS A 281 -19.79 4.43 -13.47
CA HIS A 281 -19.70 5.83 -13.88
C HIS A 281 -21.02 6.24 -14.57
N ASP A 282 -22.09 6.39 -13.80
CA ASP A 282 -23.32 7.02 -14.30
C ASP A 282 -23.14 8.53 -14.25
N LYS A 283 -22.62 9.12 -15.34
CA LYS A 283 -22.40 10.57 -15.46
C LYS A 283 -23.66 11.39 -15.18
N GLU A 284 -24.84 10.80 -15.35
CA GLU A 284 -26.14 11.42 -15.12
C GLU A 284 -26.60 11.43 -13.65
N GLN A 285 -26.01 10.61 -12.77
CA GLN A 285 -26.33 10.56 -11.33
C GLN A 285 -25.36 11.36 -10.45
N THR A 286 -24.29 11.89 -11.03
CA THR A 286 -23.45 12.89 -10.36
C THR A 286 -24.25 14.17 -10.18
N ILE A 287 -24.84 14.35 -9.00
CA ILE A 287 -25.41 15.64 -8.59
C ILE A 287 -24.28 16.65 -8.73
N LYS A 288 -24.44 17.64 -9.63
CA LYS A 288 -23.48 18.73 -9.75
C LYS A 288 -23.36 19.40 -8.38
N PRO A 289 -22.15 19.69 -7.88
CA PRO A 289 -21.99 20.46 -6.67
C PRO A 289 -22.81 21.75 -6.80
N PRO A 290 -23.43 22.26 -5.71
CA PRO A 290 -24.28 23.44 -5.77
C PRO A 290 -23.51 24.53 -6.52
N SER A 291 -24.08 24.97 -7.65
CA SER A 291 -23.42 25.93 -8.52
C SER A 291 -23.02 27.11 -7.66
N GLU A 292 -21.75 27.51 -7.79
CA GLU A 292 -21.19 28.73 -7.25
C GLU A 292 -22.28 29.81 -7.18
N ALA A 293 -22.56 30.27 -5.96
CA ALA A 293 -23.37 31.45 -5.76
C ALA A 293 -22.82 32.52 -6.70
N LYS A 294 -23.68 33.06 -7.56
CA LYS A 294 -23.33 34.12 -8.51
C LYS A 294 -22.47 35.16 -7.80
N PRO A 295 -21.34 35.60 -8.39
CA PRO A 295 -20.54 36.67 -7.81
C PRO A 295 -21.43 37.90 -7.60
N VAL A 296 -21.47 38.38 -6.36
CA VAL A 296 -22.02 39.70 -6.05
C VAL A 296 -21.21 40.70 -6.86
N GLU A 297 -21.88 41.45 -7.73
CA GLU A 297 -21.28 42.53 -8.51
C GLU A 297 -20.58 43.52 -7.57
N ALA A 298 -19.25 43.43 -7.50
CA ALA A 298 -18.43 44.47 -6.91
C ALA A 298 -18.47 45.67 -7.84
N LYS A 299 -19.16 46.74 -7.43
CA LYS A 299 -19.05 48.05 -8.08
C LYS A 299 -17.58 48.46 -8.11
N THR A 300 -17.06 48.62 -9.31
CA THR A 300 -15.74 49.15 -9.62
C THR A 300 -15.66 50.59 -9.14
N GLU A 301 -15.06 50.82 -7.98
CA GLU A 301 -14.57 52.14 -7.58
C GLU A 301 -13.10 52.23 -8.00
N ALA A 302 -12.80 53.19 -8.87
CA ALA A 302 -11.50 53.36 -9.50
C ALA A 302 -10.41 53.69 -8.47
N ALA A 303 -9.32 52.94 -8.50
CA ALA A 303 -8.13 53.22 -7.70
C ALA A 303 -7.44 54.50 -8.19
N PRO A 304 -6.98 55.40 -7.28
CA PRO A 304 -6.22 56.59 -7.65
C PRO A 304 -4.81 56.22 -8.17
N PRO A 305 -4.23 57.03 -9.09
CA PRO A 305 -2.96 56.72 -9.73
C PRO A 305 -1.76 56.80 -8.76
N PRO A 306 -0.68 56.03 -9.02
CA PRO A 306 0.48 55.95 -8.15
C PRO A 306 1.26 57.27 -8.11
N ALA A 307 1.66 57.67 -6.90
CA ALA A 307 2.43 58.88 -6.63
C ALA A 307 3.84 58.80 -7.25
N ALA A 308 4.22 59.87 -7.93
CA ALA A 308 5.49 60.05 -8.61
C ALA A 308 6.68 60.12 -7.63
N ALA A 309 7.81 59.55 -8.07
CA ALA A 309 9.10 59.62 -7.40
C ALA A 309 9.61 61.08 -7.30
N PRO A 310 10.15 61.52 -6.14
CA PRO A 310 10.77 62.83 -6.03
C PRO A 310 12.20 62.82 -6.61
N ALA A 311 12.48 63.87 -7.39
CA ALA A 311 13.76 64.17 -8.03
C ALA A 311 14.80 64.75 -7.05
N GLU A 312 16.08 64.49 -7.34
CA GLU A 312 17.27 64.97 -6.64
C GLU A 312 17.52 66.49 -6.79
N THR A 313 18.09 67.12 -5.77
CA THR A 313 18.89 68.37 -5.86
C THR A 313 20.03 68.35 -4.81
N PRO A 314 21.10 69.17 -4.97
CA PRO A 314 22.49 68.68 -4.86
C PRO A 314 23.30 69.05 -3.59
N LYS A 315 24.31 68.21 -3.34
CA LYS A 315 25.64 68.33 -2.67
C LYS A 315 25.96 69.47 -1.68
N THR A 316 26.55 69.08 -0.54
CA THR A 316 27.70 69.73 0.13
C THR A 316 28.61 68.68 0.83
N ASP A 317 29.85 69.06 1.07
CA ASP A 317 31.08 68.24 1.07
C ASP A 317 31.43 67.40 2.34
N ALA A 318 32.04 66.23 2.09
CA ALA A 318 33.25 65.56 2.64
C ALA A 318 33.81 65.89 4.08
N PRO A 319 34.66 65.03 4.73
CA PRO A 319 35.48 63.96 4.15
C PRO A 319 35.68 62.61 4.93
N ALA A 320 35.90 61.57 4.10
CA ALA A 320 36.85 60.43 4.17
C ALA A 320 37.25 59.72 5.49
N GLU A 321 37.03 58.39 5.52
CA GLU A 321 37.95 57.44 6.16
C GLU A 321 38.04 56.10 5.38
N LYS A 322 39.23 55.47 5.44
CA LYS A 322 39.82 54.51 4.48
C LYS A 322 39.45 53.01 4.69
N PRO A 323 39.67 52.12 3.70
CA PRO A 323 39.18 50.74 3.69
C PRO A 323 40.12 49.72 4.36
N LYS A 324 39.56 48.64 4.95
CA LYS A 324 40.31 47.46 5.38
C LYS A 324 39.98 46.21 4.56
N LYS A 325 41.02 45.41 4.36
CA LYS A 325 41.24 44.39 3.33
C LYS A 325 40.53 43.04 3.57
N ARG A 326 40.19 42.41 2.43
CA ARG A 326 40.03 40.96 2.10
C ARG A 326 40.52 39.94 3.14
N ARG A 327 39.79 38.81 3.22
CA ARG A 327 40.34 37.44 3.03
C ARG A 327 39.24 36.40 2.78
N SER A 328 39.32 35.76 1.61
CA SER A 328 38.66 34.50 1.26
C SER A 328 39.44 33.33 1.85
N ILE A 329 38.77 32.28 2.33
CA ILE A 329 39.38 30.96 2.50
C ILE A 329 38.40 29.91 2.00
N PHE A 330 38.80 29.28 0.90
CA PHE A 330 38.31 28.02 0.34
C PHE A 330 39.43 27.01 0.61
N HIS A 331 39.12 25.79 1.06
CA HIS A 331 39.97 24.62 0.81
C HIS A 331 39.14 23.33 0.81
N PRO A 332 39.39 22.40 -0.14
CA PRO A 332 38.73 21.10 -0.27
C PRO A 332 39.57 19.96 0.34
N PHE A 333 38.92 18.83 0.64
CA PHE A 333 39.58 17.53 0.87
C PHE A 333 39.48 16.69 -0.40
N GLY A 334 40.62 16.10 -0.78
CA GLY A 334 40.76 15.13 -1.88
C GLY A 334 40.83 13.70 -1.38
#